data_AF-A0A1I7MN82-F1
#
_entry.id   AF-A0A1I7MN82-F1
#
_cell.length_a   1.000
_cell.length_b   1.000
_cell.length_c   1.000
_cell.angle_alpha   90.00
_cell.angle_beta   90.00
_cell.angle_gamma   90.00
#
_symmetry.space_group_name_H-M   'P 1'
#
loop_
_entity.id
_entity.type
_entity.pdbx_description
1 polymer ?
#
loop_
_entity_poly.entity_id
_entity_poly.type
_entity_poly.pdbx_seq_one_letter_code
_entity_poly.pdbx_strand_id
1 'polypeptide(L)'
;MTDEQSTSSAALERMKAAAEARSAPANPVAEPRTSAPSGSSAPVEAAPTGEPAPQTTRPAPPASQPTRSPSSVTRLRHARLEEQQDTRTQVNRWLDSLGGPDWDEVSDAIYESPARTREALRQARERRVENQRRRAEEKERLAAERAREAEERADREARERAQAEADRREAERLAAEHAREEELRREAEAILEQQRAEEQALREEMEREEAAAALVRQQERETAALRQAAREEDGSDHVPPAHRRPMLQQPGEDLTDAELLARARESLPEWRRRDRIVEKAQAIEAATQRHQSALAAPVSEPMHEPAPRAYIPPYNLPSTDPDPEPTSGDLLRRIAVTLAWAGFVVAGMWSLGMLGERPMLHELADGRYGSDVSMLSMASWHLAIWPILWLALGVHVIHQWLPSQISADRQRTTGWRLTAAMAGVGLWLLLTRLGLAWFDVFVWLAIGYLLVDTVHQLNLYTARTRTERVITDGMIGLFTGWAIVFTASVVSTWLQRAGVDILWIPGSLWAVLTLVVVIWGTAMLTMTERGRITIALGLAWGLAAILGTRLIGPMQSVWVAIVAAMGAFIVLLATESRRYRINHAEHRAALGHEVEDF
;
A
#
# COMPACT_ATOMS: atom_id res chain seq x y z
N MET A 1 -6.31 27.37 -9.36
CA MET A 1 -6.66 26.30 -8.38
C MET A 1 -6.16 24.99 -8.95
N THR A 2 -4.84 24.91 -9.05
CA THR A 2 -4.12 24.10 -10.05
C THR A 2 -2.67 23.86 -9.63
N ASP A 3 -2.11 24.81 -8.89
CA ASP A 3 -0.67 24.93 -8.65
C ASP A 3 -0.21 24.14 -7.42
N GLU A 4 -1.05 24.05 -6.37
CA GLU A 4 -0.77 23.35 -5.09
C GLU A 4 -0.44 21.83 -5.21
N GLN A 5 -0.58 21.23 -6.39
CA GLN A 5 -0.14 19.85 -6.66
C GLN A 5 1.24 19.75 -7.33
N SER A 6 1.72 20.83 -7.98
CA SER A 6 3.06 20.90 -8.57
C SER A 6 4.12 21.00 -7.46
N THR A 7 3.82 21.85 -6.47
CA THR A 7 4.66 22.24 -5.34
C THR A 7 5.21 21.01 -4.59
N SER A 8 4.31 20.13 -4.17
CA SER A 8 4.59 18.96 -3.34
C SER A 8 5.54 17.97 -4.03
N SER A 9 5.41 17.83 -5.36
CA SER A 9 6.28 16.98 -6.17
C SER A 9 7.73 17.51 -6.20
N ALA A 10 7.90 18.81 -6.42
CA ALA A 10 9.22 19.45 -6.46
C ALA A 10 9.95 19.40 -5.10
N ALA A 11 9.21 19.44 -3.98
CA ALA A 11 9.77 19.24 -2.64
C ALA A 11 10.26 17.79 -2.44
N LEU A 12 9.46 16.80 -2.86
CA LEU A 12 9.77 15.37 -2.76
C LEU A 12 11.01 14.98 -3.58
N GLU A 13 11.12 15.48 -4.81
CA GLU A 13 12.32 15.31 -5.67
C GLU A 13 13.59 15.84 -4.99
N ARG A 14 13.53 17.06 -4.41
CA ARG A 14 14.67 17.68 -3.70
C ARG A 14 15.10 16.88 -2.47
N MET A 15 14.15 16.35 -1.69
CA MET A 15 14.47 15.46 -0.56
C MET A 15 15.13 14.15 -1.01
N LYS A 16 14.71 13.60 -2.16
CA LYS A 16 15.28 12.38 -2.75
C LYS A 16 16.73 12.58 -3.19
N ALA A 17 17.01 13.65 -3.94
CA ALA A 17 18.36 14.01 -4.36
C ALA A 17 19.30 14.26 -3.16
N ALA A 18 18.80 14.89 -2.09
CA ALA A 18 19.56 15.11 -0.86
C ALA A 18 19.86 13.82 -0.07
N ALA A 19 19.05 12.76 -0.24
CA ALA A 19 19.31 11.44 0.34
C ALA A 19 20.36 10.66 -0.49
N GLU A 20 20.23 10.67 -1.82
CA GLU A 20 21.14 9.97 -2.73
C GLU A 20 22.57 10.55 -2.68
N ALA A 21 22.70 11.87 -2.50
CA ALA A 21 23.98 12.55 -2.29
C ALA A 21 24.73 12.10 -1.00
N ARG A 22 24.07 11.44 -0.05
CA ARG A 22 24.69 10.91 1.18
C ARG A 22 25.14 9.45 1.09
N SER A 23 24.83 8.75 -0.01
CA SER A 23 25.03 7.30 -0.15
C SER A 23 26.14 6.88 -1.14
N ALA A 24 26.86 7.82 -1.75
CA ALA A 24 27.99 7.51 -2.62
C ALA A 24 29.25 7.09 -1.81
N PRO A 25 29.91 5.95 -2.14
CA PRO A 25 31.10 5.50 -1.43
C PRO A 25 32.37 6.27 -1.82
N ALA A 26 33.27 6.50 -0.86
CA ALA A 26 34.52 7.22 -1.08
C ALA A 26 35.61 6.34 -1.73
N ASN A 27 36.25 6.85 -2.79
CA ASN A 27 37.45 6.26 -3.39
C ASN A 27 38.72 6.63 -2.57
N PRO A 28 39.57 5.66 -2.18
CA PRO A 28 40.88 5.93 -1.59
C PRO A 28 42.02 5.85 -2.63
N VAL A 29 42.95 6.82 -2.62
CA VAL A 29 44.18 6.78 -3.43
C VAL A 29 45.36 7.32 -2.62
N ALA A 30 46.38 6.48 -2.42
CA ALA A 30 47.75 6.81 -1.98
C ALA A 30 47.92 7.49 -0.58
N GLU A 31 49.02 7.39 0.17
CA GLU A 31 50.22 6.53 0.24
C GLU A 31 50.90 6.84 1.62
N PRO A 32 52.18 6.51 1.91
CA PRO A 32 52.75 5.17 2.08
C PRO A 32 53.44 5.01 3.47
N ARG A 33 53.86 3.79 3.85
CA ARG A 33 55.21 3.52 4.44
C ARG A 33 55.52 2.05 4.73
N THR A 34 56.80 1.74 4.58
CA THR A 34 57.44 0.42 4.66
C THR A 34 58.06 0.12 6.02
N SER A 35 57.96 -1.12 6.51
CA SER A 35 59.05 -1.83 7.21
C SER A 35 58.71 -3.33 7.37
N ALA A 36 59.74 -4.19 7.41
CA ALA A 36 59.62 -5.64 7.41
C ALA A 36 60.18 -6.28 8.72
N PRO A 37 60.72 -7.52 8.79
CA PRO A 37 59.92 -8.70 9.11
C PRO A 37 60.52 -9.59 10.24
N SER A 38 59.97 -10.80 10.39
CA SER A 38 60.44 -11.95 11.22
C SER A 38 60.12 -11.86 12.73
N GLY A 39 60.13 -12.97 13.48
CA GLY A 39 60.53 -14.33 13.10
C GLY A 39 59.89 -15.45 13.95
N SER A 40 60.15 -16.70 13.55
CA SER A 40 59.59 -17.93 14.17
C SER A 40 60.47 -18.44 15.32
N SER A 41 59.86 -19.10 16.31
CA SER A 41 60.56 -19.91 17.33
C SER A 41 59.66 -21.02 17.90
N ALA A 42 59.81 -22.21 17.33
CA ALA A 42 59.44 -23.53 17.88
C ALA A 42 60.77 -24.35 17.98
N PRO A 43 60.85 -25.68 18.25
CA PRO A 43 59.80 -26.71 18.30
C PRO A 43 60.02 -27.82 19.38
N VAL A 44 59.44 -29.01 19.17
CA VAL A 44 59.82 -30.35 19.77
C VAL A 44 59.31 -30.59 21.21
N GLU A 45 58.78 -31.77 21.61
CA GLU A 45 58.82 -33.13 21.04
C GLU A 45 57.51 -33.97 21.23
N ALA A 46 57.28 -34.96 20.34
CA ALA A 46 56.50 -36.23 20.47
C ALA A 46 55.07 -36.27 21.10
N ALA A 47 54.11 -37.12 20.64
CA ALA A 47 53.99 -38.05 19.51
C ALA A 47 52.49 -38.44 19.28
N PRO A 48 52.11 -39.12 18.16
CA PRO A 48 50.71 -39.36 17.74
C PRO A 48 50.10 -40.66 18.35
N THR A 49 48.87 -41.13 18.10
CA THR A 49 47.90 -41.10 16.96
C THR A 49 46.44 -41.05 17.50
N GLY A 50 45.32 -41.01 16.76
CA GLY A 50 44.99 -41.00 15.32
C GLY A 50 43.50 -41.34 15.14
N GLU A 51 42.88 -40.92 14.04
CA GLU A 51 41.46 -41.19 13.69
C GLU A 51 41.17 -42.70 13.48
N PRO A 52 39.91 -43.20 13.65
CA PRO A 52 38.79 -42.79 12.78
C PRO A 52 37.36 -42.79 13.38
N ALA A 53 36.43 -42.33 12.54
CA ALA A 53 34.97 -42.52 12.58
C ALA A 53 34.55 -44.01 12.35
N PRO A 54 33.25 -44.43 12.25
CA PRO A 54 32.03 -43.60 12.08
C PRO A 54 30.68 -44.07 12.71
N GLN A 55 29.69 -43.16 12.61
CA GLN A 55 28.26 -43.39 12.32
C GLN A 55 27.22 -43.96 13.34
N THR A 56 26.03 -43.35 13.23
CA THR A 56 24.65 -43.87 13.43
C THR A 56 24.00 -44.06 14.82
N THR A 57 22.90 -43.28 15.00
CA THR A 57 21.61 -43.57 15.69
C THR A 57 21.56 -43.81 17.21
N ARG A 58 20.59 -43.15 17.89
CA ARG A 58 20.24 -43.37 19.31
C ARG A 58 18.79 -42.99 19.67
N PRO A 59 17.99 -43.92 20.21
CA PRO A 59 16.79 -43.67 21.02
C PRO A 59 16.93 -44.16 22.50
N ALA A 60 15.85 -44.20 23.27
CA ALA A 60 15.73 -44.55 24.72
C ALA A 60 14.62 -45.64 24.96
N PRO A 61 14.25 -46.14 26.19
CA PRO A 61 14.71 -45.91 27.57
C PRO A 61 15.46 -47.14 28.19
N PRO A 62 15.01 -48.04 29.14
CA PRO A 62 13.74 -48.29 29.87
C PRO A 62 13.85 -48.21 31.45
N ALA A 63 13.13 -49.05 32.23
CA ALA A 63 13.07 -49.08 33.72
C ALA A 63 12.83 -50.52 34.31
N SER A 64 12.81 -50.75 35.64
CA SER A 64 12.67 -52.10 36.27
C SER A 64 12.14 -52.19 37.75
N GLN A 65 11.73 -53.41 38.19
CA GLN A 65 11.19 -53.84 39.54
C GLN A 65 11.26 -55.41 39.69
N PRO A 66 10.70 -56.20 40.68
CA PRO A 66 9.56 -55.99 41.63
C PRO A 66 9.74 -56.49 43.12
N THR A 67 9.12 -57.62 43.58
CA THR A 67 8.72 -57.90 45.01
C THR A 67 8.60 -59.40 45.45
N ARG A 68 8.64 -59.72 46.78
CA ARG A 68 7.74 -60.65 47.57
C ARG A 68 8.23 -61.05 49.01
N SER A 69 7.43 -61.78 49.80
CA SER A 69 7.44 -62.00 51.30
C SER A 69 7.43 -63.53 51.71
N PRO A 70 7.11 -64.05 52.94
CA PRO A 70 7.06 -63.56 54.36
C PRO A 70 7.50 -64.54 55.53
N SER A 71 7.51 -64.07 56.80
CA SER A 71 7.07 -64.74 58.10
C SER A 71 7.95 -65.63 59.05
N SER A 72 7.67 -65.50 60.38
CA SER A 72 7.68 -66.51 61.51
C SER A 72 8.77 -66.55 62.66
N VAL A 73 8.31 -66.23 63.91
CA VAL A 73 8.52 -66.78 65.31
C VAL A 73 9.93 -67.23 65.88
N THR A 74 10.23 -66.98 67.20
CA THR A 74 10.54 -68.01 68.28
C THR A 74 11.54 -67.68 69.47
N ARG A 75 11.02 -67.56 70.72
CA ARG A 75 11.48 -68.05 72.10
C ARG A 75 12.74 -67.61 72.93
N LEU A 76 12.51 -67.49 74.27
CA LEU A 76 13.37 -67.82 75.47
C LEU A 76 14.61 -66.89 75.76
N ARG A 77 15.34 -66.83 76.92
CA ARG A 77 15.38 -67.37 78.33
C ARG A 77 16.41 -66.55 79.19
N HIS A 78 16.66 -66.63 80.54
CA HIS A 78 15.98 -67.09 81.79
C HIS A 78 16.74 -66.59 83.06
N ALA A 79 16.07 -65.92 84.04
CA ALA A 79 16.46 -65.74 85.47
C ALA A 79 15.36 -64.88 86.17
N ARG A 80 14.75 -65.15 87.35
CA ARG A 80 14.78 -66.21 88.38
C ARG A 80 16.01 -66.23 89.33
N LEU A 81 15.87 -66.45 90.66
CA LEU A 81 14.70 -66.99 91.41
C LEU A 81 14.51 -66.55 92.90
N GLU A 82 15.35 -65.71 93.52
CA GLU A 82 15.34 -65.60 95.01
C GLU A 82 14.57 -64.41 95.63
N GLU A 83 14.28 -63.33 94.91
CA GLU A 83 13.41 -62.22 95.38
C GLU A 83 11.90 -62.62 95.45
N GLN A 84 11.62 -63.93 95.48
CA GLN A 84 10.33 -64.54 95.20
C GLN A 84 9.65 -65.15 96.45
N GLN A 85 10.20 -64.92 97.65
CA GLN A 85 9.62 -65.39 98.92
C GLN A 85 8.84 -64.31 99.68
N ASP A 86 9.40 -63.10 99.86
CA ASP A 86 8.75 -62.07 100.70
C ASP A 86 7.43 -61.54 100.09
N THR A 87 7.43 -61.32 98.78
CA THR A 87 6.25 -60.88 98.01
C THR A 87 5.05 -61.83 98.13
N ARG A 88 5.27 -63.15 98.28
CA ARG A 88 4.18 -64.11 98.53
C ARG A 88 3.51 -63.89 99.89
N THR A 89 4.27 -63.49 100.91
CA THR A 89 3.77 -63.23 102.26
C THR A 89 2.97 -61.93 102.33
N GLN A 90 3.33 -60.91 101.53
CA GLN A 90 2.49 -59.73 101.33
C GLN A 90 1.17 -60.08 100.62
N VAL A 91 1.23 -60.86 99.52
CA VAL A 91 0.04 -61.23 98.73
C VAL A 91 -0.98 -61.99 99.57
N ASN A 92 -0.58 -62.99 100.36
CA ASN A 92 -1.52 -63.72 101.22
C ASN A 92 -2.17 -62.80 102.26
N ARG A 93 -1.39 -61.97 102.96
CA ARG A 93 -1.91 -61.05 103.99
C ARG A 93 -2.87 -59.99 103.41
N TRP A 94 -2.70 -59.64 102.14
CA TRP A 94 -3.62 -58.79 101.39
C TRP A 94 -4.88 -59.54 100.96
N LEU A 95 -4.77 -60.80 100.49
CA LEU A 95 -5.93 -61.64 100.18
C LEU A 95 -6.81 -61.91 101.41
N ASP A 96 -6.20 -62.25 102.55
CA ASP A 96 -6.94 -62.51 103.81
C ASP A 96 -7.64 -61.24 104.37
N SER A 97 -7.26 -60.05 103.90
CA SER A 97 -7.93 -58.78 104.26
C SER A 97 -9.17 -58.47 103.41
N LEU A 98 -9.36 -59.17 102.30
CA LEU A 98 -10.52 -59.05 101.43
C LEU A 98 -11.58 -60.07 101.86
N GLY A 99 -12.38 -59.68 102.85
CA GLY A 99 -13.56 -60.45 103.28
C GLY A 99 -14.45 -60.81 102.08
N GLY A 100 -14.95 -62.06 102.08
CA GLY A 100 -15.68 -62.62 100.93
C GLY A 100 -16.86 -61.74 100.49
N PRO A 101 -17.04 -61.46 99.18
CA PRO A 101 -18.06 -60.54 98.70
C PRO A 101 -19.48 -60.94 99.10
N ASP A 102 -20.31 -59.94 99.41
CA ASP A 102 -21.74 -60.11 99.55
C ASP A 102 -22.36 -60.33 98.15
N TRP A 103 -23.05 -61.45 97.96
CA TRP A 103 -23.49 -61.89 96.64
C TRP A 103 -24.73 -61.13 96.15
N ASP A 104 -25.48 -60.50 97.05
CA ASP A 104 -26.67 -59.72 96.68
C ASP A 104 -26.26 -58.34 96.12
N GLU A 105 -25.25 -57.65 96.68
CA GLU A 105 -24.75 -56.38 96.13
C GLU A 105 -24.09 -56.56 94.75
N VAL A 106 -23.43 -57.71 94.53
CA VAL A 106 -22.85 -58.07 93.23
C VAL A 106 -23.93 -58.34 92.17
N SER A 107 -25.12 -58.81 92.55
CA SER A 107 -26.25 -59.03 91.63
C SER A 107 -26.74 -57.71 91.02
N ASP A 108 -27.06 -56.72 91.87
CA ASP A 108 -27.57 -55.42 91.42
C ASP A 108 -26.53 -54.63 90.61
N ALA A 109 -25.26 -54.70 91.02
CA ALA A 109 -24.15 -54.08 90.28
C ALA A 109 -23.98 -54.64 88.86
N ILE A 110 -24.25 -55.93 88.64
CA ILE A 110 -24.14 -56.58 87.32
C ILE A 110 -25.29 -56.17 86.39
N TYR A 111 -26.52 -56.02 86.90
CA TYR A 111 -27.68 -55.70 86.06
C TYR A 111 -27.80 -54.21 85.68
N GLU A 112 -27.43 -53.26 86.54
CA GLU A 112 -27.56 -51.82 86.22
C GLU A 112 -26.35 -51.18 85.53
N SER A 113 -25.13 -51.70 85.77
CA SER A 113 -23.88 -51.14 85.23
C SER A 113 -23.87 -50.89 83.70
N PRO A 114 -24.42 -51.79 82.84
CA PRO A 114 -24.41 -51.60 81.39
C PRO A 114 -25.30 -50.47 80.88
N ALA A 115 -26.23 -49.93 81.67
CA ALA A 115 -27.10 -48.83 81.26
C ALA A 115 -26.43 -47.48 81.49
N ARG A 116 -26.12 -47.16 82.75
CA ARG A 116 -25.60 -45.86 83.20
C ARG A 116 -24.29 -45.48 82.47
N THR A 117 -23.41 -46.46 82.23
CA THR A 117 -22.13 -46.27 81.52
C THR A 117 -22.31 -45.91 80.04
N ARG A 118 -23.30 -46.49 79.35
CA ARG A 118 -23.60 -46.17 77.94
C ARG A 118 -24.16 -44.76 77.80
N GLU A 119 -24.99 -44.32 78.73
CA GLU A 119 -25.61 -43.00 78.70
C GLU A 119 -24.60 -41.87 78.94
N ALA A 120 -23.70 -42.03 79.91
CA ALA A 120 -22.58 -41.11 80.10
C ALA A 120 -21.69 -41.01 78.84
N LEU A 121 -21.46 -42.13 78.15
CA LEU A 121 -20.70 -42.17 76.89
C LEU A 121 -21.44 -41.53 75.70
N ARG A 122 -22.78 -41.57 75.66
CA ARG A 122 -23.59 -40.82 74.68
C ARG A 122 -23.46 -39.32 74.92
N GLN A 123 -23.77 -38.85 76.14
CA GLN A 123 -23.70 -37.44 76.52
C GLN A 123 -22.29 -36.84 76.31
N ALA A 124 -21.24 -37.60 76.62
CA ALA A 124 -19.86 -37.18 76.40
C ALA A 124 -19.47 -37.11 74.89
N ARG A 125 -20.12 -37.89 74.01
CA ARG A 125 -19.96 -37.79 72.56
C ARG A 125 -20.75 -36.61 72.00
N GLU A 126 -22.00 -36.46 72.42
CA GLU A 126 -22.89 -35.34 72.04
C GLU A 126 -22.24 -33.98 72.35
N ARG A 127 -21.79 -33.77 73.60
CA ARG A 127 -21.07 -32.53 73.99
C ARG A 127 -19.77 -32.31 73.22
N ARG A 128 -19.08 -33.36 72.75
CA ARG A 128 -17.88 -33.22 71.90
C ARG A 128 -18.23 -32.81 70.48
N VAL A 129 -19.27 -33.41 69.90
CA VAL A 129 -19.79 -33.03 68.57
C VAL A 129 -20.31 -31.60 68.59
N GLU A 130 -21.04 -31.20 69.63
CA GLU A 130 -21.54 -29.83 69.83
C GLU A 130 -20.40 -28.79 69.95
N ASN A 131 -19.37 -29.07 70.78
CA ASN A 131 -18.22 -28.17 70.90
C ASN A 131 -17.34 -28.14 69.64
N GLN A 132 -17.24 -29.24 68.89
CA GLN A 132 -16.59 -29.26 67.57
C GLN A 132 -17.37 -28.43 66.56
N ARG A 133 -18.70 -28.59 66.51
CA ARG A 133 -19.60 -27.81 65.66
C ARG A 133 -19.51 -26.32 65.95
N ARG A 134 -19.59 -25.90 67.22
CA ARG A 134 -19.47 -24.48 67.59
C ARG A 134 -18.12 -23.88 67.16
N ARG A 135 -17.02 -24.64 67.29
CA ARG A 135 -15.68 -24.24 66.82
C ARG A 135 -15.52 -24.26 65.30
N ALA A 136 -16.33 -25.03 64.58
CA ALA A 136 -16.39 -24.97 63.12
C ALA A 136 -17.14 -23.71 62.68
N GLU A 137 -18.36 -23.49 63.20
CA GLU A 137 -19.18 -22.31 62.93
C GLU A 137 -18.45 -20.98 63.30
N GLU A 138 -17.69 -20.96 64.39
CA GLU A 138 -16.84 -19.83 64.80
C GLU A 138 -15.67 -19.57 63.82
N LYS A 139 -15.02 -20.64 63.33
CA LYS A 139 -13.98 -20.53 62.29
C LYS A 139 -14.53 -20.10 60.93
N GLU A 140 -15.70 -20.60 60.54
CA GLU A 140 -16.36 -20.25 59.28
C GLU A 140 -16.76 -18.77 59.27
N ARG A 141 -17.27 -18.23 60.39
CA ARG A 141 -17.53 -16.79 60.56
C ARG A 141 -16.27 -15.95 60.37
N LEU A 142 -15.20 -16.28 61.09
CA LEU A 142 -13.90 -15.56 61.01
C LEU A 142 -13.24 -15.71 59.63
N ALA A 143 -13.46 -16.82 58.92
CA ALA A 143 -12.99 -17.00 57.55
C ALA A 143 -13.81 -16.16 56.56
N ALA A 144 -15.14 -16.11 56.70
CA ALA A 144 -16.02 -15.29 55.87
C ALA A 144 -15.81 -13.78 56.08
N GLU A 145 -15.54 -13.35 57.31
CA GLU A 145 -15.20 -11.96 57.65
C GLU A 145 -13.88 -11.53 56.98
N ARG A 146 -12.83 -12.35 57.09
CA ARG A 146 -11.54 -12.12 56.41
C ARG A 146 -11.65 -12.19 54.89
N ALA A 147 -12.51 -13.05 54.36
CA ALA A 147 -12.77 -13.12 52.92
C ALA A 147 -13.38 -11.81 52.41
N ARG A 148 -14.38 -11.26 53.11
CA ARG A 148 -14.98 -9.95 52.78
C ARG A 148 -13.98 -8.80 52.88
N GLU A 149 -13.15 -8.77 53.94
CA GLU A 149 -12.09 -7.77 54.06
C GLU A 149 -11.08 -7.85 52.89
N ALA A 150 -10.72 -9.06 52.46
CA ALA A 150 -9.80 -9.26 51.33
C ALA A 150 -10.45 -8.88 50.00
N GLU A 151 -11.72 -9.22 49.81
CA GLU A 151 -12.54 -8.85 48.65
C GLU A 151 -12.64 -7.32 48.55
N GLU A 152 -13.03 -6.61 49.61
CA GLU A 152 -13.06 -5.13 49.59
C GLU A 152 -11.70 -4.48 49.35
N ARG A 153 -10.59 -5.07 49.84
CA ARG A 153 -9.23 -4.55 49.59
C ARG A 153 -8.87 -4.71 48.12
N ALA A 154 -9.12 -5.89 47.54
CA ALA A 154 -8.93 -6.13 46.11
C ALA A 154 -9.82 -5.21 45.25
N ASP A 155 -11.06 -4.95 45.68
CA ASP A 155 -12.00 -4.07 44.99
C ASP A 155 -11.55 -2.59 45.01
N ARG A 156 -10.97 -2.13 46.13
CA ARG A 156 -10.34 -0.80 46.23
C ARG A 156 -9.11 -0.69 45.34
N GLU A 157 -8.17 -1.63 45.42
CA GLU A 157 -6.99 -1.65 44.57
C GLU A 157 -7.34 -1.75 43.07
N ALA A 158 -8.39 -2.50 42.71
CA ALA A 158 -8.86 -2.60 41.33
C ALA A 158 -9.42 -1.26 40.81
N ARG A 159 -10.17 -0.52 41.65
CA ARG A 159 -10.67 0.82 41.31
C ARG A 159 -9.55 1.85 41.18
N GLU A 160 -8.59 1.85 42.09
CA GLU A 160 -7.41 2.73 42.04
C GLU A 160 -6.56 2.46 40.78
N ARG A 161 -6.34 1.20 40.41
CA ARG A 161 -5.64 0.82 39.17
C ARG A 161 -6.43 1.23 37.93
N ALA A 162 -7.76 1.03 37.93
CA ALA A 162 -8.62 1.45 36.81
C ALA A 162 -8.65 2.97 36.62
N GLN A 163 -8.61 3.75 37.71
CA GLN A 163 -8.45 5.21 37.65
C GLN A 163 -7.07 5.60 37.11
N ALA A 164 -5.99 5.05 37.66
CA ALA A 164 -4.63 5.33 37.17
C ALA A 164 -4.41 4.92 35.70
N GLU A 165 -5.12 3.91 35.18
CA GLU A 165 -5.16 3.58 33.75
C GLU A 165 -6.01 4.56 32.93
N ALA A 166 -7.12 5.08 33.47
CA ALA A 166 -7.92 6.10 32.80
C ALA A 166 -7.13 7.42 32.67
N ASP A 167 -6.53 7.90 33.77
CA ASP A 167 -5.73 9.12 33.82
C ASP A 167 -4.55 9.07 32.83
N ARG A 168 -3.89 7.91 32.73
CA ARG A 168 -2.82 7.68 31.73
C ARG A 168 -3.34 7.75 30.30
N ARG A 169 -4.46 7.10 29.99
CA ARG A 169 -5.06 7.13 28.66
C ARG A 169 -5.57 8.52 28.28
N GLU A 170 -5.96 9.35 29.26
CA GLU A 170 -6.31 10.76 29.04
C GLU A 170 -5.07 11.62 28.78
N ALA A 171 -4.00 11.46 29.57
CA ALA A 171 -2.72 12.12 29.33
C ALA A 171 -2.10 11.73 27.97
N GLU A 172 -2.19 10.45 27.57
CA GLU A 172 -1.75 9.96 26.25
C GLU A 172 -2.57 10.57 25.10
N ARG A 173 -3.88 10.79 25.29
CA ARG A 173 -4.73 11.48 24.30
C ARG A 173 -4.36 12.94 24.16
N LEU A 174 -4.24 13.68 25.26
CA LEU A 174 -3.88 15.09 25.25
C LEU A 174 -2.47 15.31 24.64
N ALA A 175 -1.51 14.42 24.94
CA ALA A 175 -0.20 14.43 24.31
C ALA A 175 -0.27 14.16 22.79
N ALA A 176 -1.11 13.21 22.36
CA ALA A 176 -1.31 12.93 20.94
C ALA A 176 -2.08 14.05 20.20
N GLU A 177 -2.98 14.77 20.87
CA GLU A 177 -3.69 15.93 20.33
C GLU A 177 -2.73 17.11 20.16
N HIS A 178 -1.91 17.43 21.17
CA HIS A 178 -0.88 18.47 21.04
C HIS A 178 0.19 18.12 19.98
N ALA A 179 0.60 16.85 19.87
CA ALA A 179 1.52 16.41 18.81
C ALA A 179 0.93 16.67 17.41
N ARG A 180 -0.36 16.35 17.21
CA ARG A 180 -1.07 16.64 15.96
C ARG A 180 -1.24 18.13 15.70
N GLU A 181 -1.49 18.94 16.73
CA GLU A 181 -1.52 20.40 16.55
C GLU A 181 -0.15 20.96 16.12
N GLU A 182 0.95 20.43 16.66
CA GLU A 182 2.30 20.82 16.22
C GLU A 182 2.61 20.33 14.79
N GLU A 183 2.22 19.11 14.43
CA GLU A 183 2.35 18.60 13.06
C GLU A 183 1.58 19.47 12.07
N LEU A 184 0.29 19.75 12.32
CA LEU A 184 -0.55 20.60 11.48
C LEU A 184 -0.02 22.04 11.38
N ARG A 185 0.57 22.60 12.44
CA ARG A 185 1.22 23.93 12.39
C ARG A 185 2.46 23.91 11.50
N ARG A 186 3.32 22.89 11.62
CA ARG A 186 4.53 22.74 10.78
C ARG A 186 4.18 22.48 9.32
N GLU A 187 3.12 21.72 9.04
CA GLU A 187 2.59 21.54 7.68
C GLU A 187 2.07 22.86 7.11
N ALA A 188 1.29 23.64 7.88
CA ALA A 188 0.80 24.95 7.46
C ALA A 188 1.93 25.96 7.24
N GLU A 189 2.96 25.97 8.09
CA GLU A 189 4.16 26.80 7.92
C GLU A 189 4.95 26.38 6.67
N ALA A 190 5.13 25.09 6.42
CA ALA A 190 5.82 24.59 5.22
C ALA A 190 5.07 24.94 3.92
N ILE A 191 3.74 24.83 3.91
CA ILE A 191 2.90 25.27 2.77
C ILE A 191 3.05 26.78 2.54
N LEU A 192 3.07 27.59 3.61
CA LEU A 192 3.22 29.04 3.52
C LEU A 192 4.62 29.45 3.02
N GLU A 193 5.68 28.76 3.43
CA GLU A 193 7.03 28.96 2.89
C GLU A 193 7.13 28.54 1.42
N GLN A 194 6.46 27.45 1.04
CA GLN A 194 6.41 26.96 -0.33
C GLN A 194 5.69 27.94 -1.27
N GLN A 195 4.51 28.44 -0.88
CA GLN A 195 3.77 29.47 -1.62
C GLN A 195 4.62 30.76 -1.80
N ARG A 196 5.37 31.18 -0.78
CA ARG A 196 6.31 32.32 -0.87
C ARG A 196 7.45 32.06 -1.85
N ALA A 197 8.04 30.86 -1.84
CA ALA A 197 9.12 30.49 -2.74
C ALA A 197 8.65 30.46 -4.21
N GLU A 198 7.41 30.08 -4.45
CA GLU A 198 6.80 30.05 -5.79
C GLU A 198 6.37 31.44 -6.26
N GLU A 199 5.84 32.30 -5.38
CA GLU A 199 5.69 33.73 -5.68
C GLU A 199 7.03 34.40 -6.03
N GLN A 200 8.13 34.02 -5.37
CA GLN A 200 9.47 34.53 -5.68
C GLN A 200 9.97 34.01 -7.04
N ALA A 201 9.85 32.70 -7.30
CA ALA A 201 10.24 32.11 -8.58
C ALA A 201 9.46 32.72 -9.76
N LEU A 202 8.15 32.93 -9.63
CA LEU A 202 7.31 33.56 -10.65
C LEU A 202 7.71 35.01 -10.91
N ARG A 203 8.10 35.78 -9.88
CA ARG A 203 8.61 37.14 -10.03
C ARG A 203 9.96 37.16 -10.75
N GLU A 204 10.90 36.28 -10.37
CA GLU A 204 12.18 36.13 -11.08
C GLU A 204 11.98 35.71 -12.55
N GLU A 205 10.97 34.89 -12.85
CA GLU A 205 10.66 34.47 -14.21
C GLU A 205 10.07 35.61 -15.04
N MET A 206 9.10 36.36 -14.50
CA MET A 206 8.59 37.59 -15.15
C MET A 206 9.70 38.64 -15.37
N GLU A 207 10.58 38.86 -14.39
CA GLU A 207 11.72 39.79 -14.55
C GLU A 207 12.67 39.34 -15.67
N ARG A 208 12.89 38.03 -15.84
CA ARG A 208 13.67 37.47 -16.96
C ARG A 208 12.95 37.62 -18.31
N GLU A 209 11.65 37.39 -18.37
CA GLU A 209 10.85 37.61 -19.58
C GLU A 209 10.81 39.08 -19.99
N GLU A 210 10.61 40.00 -19.05
CA GLU A 210 10.63 41.44 -19.31
C GLU A 210 12.01 41.91 -19.77
N ALA A 211 13.10 41.42 -19.16
CA ALA A 211 14.47 41.70 -19.58
C ALA A 211 14.79 41.13 -20.98
N ALA A 212 14.34 39.91 -21.28
CA ALA A 212 14.51 39.30 -22.60
C ALA A 212 13.70 40.06 -23.67
N ALA A 213 12.46 40.45 -23.37
CA ALA A 213 11.63 41.25 -24.26
C ALA A 213 12.18 42.67 -24.45
N ALA A 214 12.79 43.27 -23.43
CA ALA A 214 13.51 44.54 -23.55
C ALA A 214 14.73 44.40 -24.47
N LEU A 215 15.50 43.33 -24.33
CA LEU A 215 16.65 43.04 -25.19
C LEU A 215 16.24 42.84 -26.66
N VAL A 216 15.13 42.14 -26.93
CA VAL A 216 14.59 42.01 -28.29
C VAL A 216 14.21 43.37 -28.87
N ARG A 217 13.48 44.21 -28.11
CA ARG A 217 13.12 45.58 -28.55
C ARG A 217 14.36 46.45 -28.82
N GLN A 218 15.45 46.30 -28.05
CA GLN A 218 16.72 46.96 -28.34
C GLN A 218 17.33 46.44 -29.65
N GLN A 219 17.44 45.12 -29.84
CA GLN A 219 17.99 44.51 -31.06
C GLN A 219 17.19 44.89 -32.31
N GLU A 220 15.88 45.09 -32.20
CA GLU A 220 15.02 45.59 -33.28
C GLU A 220 15.33 47.05 -33.62
N ARG A 221 15.43 47.96 -32.63
CA ARG A 221 15.85 49.36 -32.85
C ARG A 221 17.22 49.44 -33.53
N GLU A 222 18.20 48.67 -33.03
CA GLU A 222 19.54 48.59 -33.62
C GLU A 222 19.51 48.05 -35.06
N THR A 223 18.68 47.02 -35.33
CA THR A 223 18.51 46.48 -36.69
C THR A 223 17.87 47.48 -37.65
N ALA A 224 16.91 48.28 -37.18
CA ALA A 224 16.28 49.33 -37.98
C ALA A 224 17.28 50.42 -38.37
N ALA A 225 18.09 50.91 -37.42
CA ALA A 225 19.13 51.89 -37.67
C ALA A 225 20.22 51.37 -38.62
N LEU A 226 20.67 50.13 -38.46
CA LEU A 226 21.63 49.51 -39.37
C LEU A 226 21.07 49.32 -40.80
N ARG A 227 19.79 48.98 -40.95
CA ARG A 227 19.13 48.92 -42.27
C ARG A 227 18.93 50.30 -42.90
N GLN A 228 18.76 51.35 -42.09
CA GLN A 228 18.77 52.72 -42.61
C GLN A 228 20.17 53.12 -43.09
N ALA A 229 21.21 52.91 -42.27
CA ALA A 229 22.60 53.17 -42.66
C ALA A 229 23.03 52.40 -43.93
N ALA A 230 22.61 51.12 -44.06
CA ALA A 230 22.86 50.33 -45.26
C ALA A 230 22.22 50.93 -46.52
N ARG A 231 20.94 51.35 -46.44
CA ARG A 231 20.24 51.99 -47.56
C ARG A 231 20.79 53.38 -47.92
N GLU A 232 21.40 54.08 -46.96
CA GLU A 232 22.13 55.33 -47.19
C GLU A 232 23.53 55.10 -47.81
N GLU A 233 24.20 53.98 -47.51
CA GLU A 233 25.54 53.63 -48.00
C GLU A 233 25.53 53.01 -49.41
N ASP A 234 24.73 51.97 -49.62
CA ASP A 234 24.73 51.16 -50.86
C ASP A 234 23.34 50.83 -51.43
N GLY A 235 22.28 51.34 -50.81
CA GLY A 235 20.90 51.11 -51.24
C GLY A 235 20.36 49.71 -50.92
N SER A 236 21.09 48.87 -50.19
CA SER A 236 20.64 47.54 -49.78
C SER A 236 20.12 47.48 -48.34
N ASP A 237 19.25 46.52 -48.04
CA ASP A 237 18.81 46.19 -46.67
C ASP A 237 19.74 45.13 -45.99
N HIS A 238 20.91 44.83 -46.57
CA HIS A 238 21.79 43.77 -46.06
C HIS A 238 22.63 44.21 -44.86
N VAL A 239 22.34 43.57 -43.71
CA VAL A 239 22.95 43.80 -42.39
C VAL A 239 23.22 42.43 -41.73
N PRO A 240 24.38 42.23 -41.05
CA PRO A 240 24.64 41.02 -40.28
C PRO A 240 23.53 40.72 -39.23
N PRO A 241 23.17 39.44 -39.01
CA PRO A 241 22.11 39.07 -38.08
C PRO A 241 22.52 39.39 -36.63
N ALA A 242 21.52 39.65 -35.78
CA ALA A 242 21.73 40.19 -34.43
C ALA A 242 22.67 39.35 -33.56
N HIS A 243 22.66 38.02 -33.69
CA HIS A 243 23.53 37.10 -32.94
C HIS A 243 24.98 37.02 -33.44
N ARG A 244 25.34 37.69 -34.54
CA ARG A 244 26.71 37.71 -35.11
C ARG A 244 27.43 39.05 -34.96
N ARG A 245 26.79 40.04 -34.34
CA ARG A 245 27.32 41.40 -34.18
C ARG A 245 27.28 41.83 -32.71
N PRO A 246 28.17 42.74 -32.26
CA PRO A 246 28.01 43.43 -30.98
C PRO A 246 26.71 44.24 -30.95
N MET A 247 26.26 44.61 -29.75
CA MET A 247 25.24 45.63 -29.56
C MET A 247 25.84 47.02 -29.85
N LEU A 248 25.06 47.91 -30.47
CA LEU A 248 25.44 49.32 -30.69
C LEU A 248 25.32 50.16 -29.41
N GLN A 249 24.38 49.79 -28.54
CA GLN A 249 24.02 50.49 -27.30
C GLN A 249 24.41 49.62 -26.10
N GLN A 250 25.19 50.15 -25.15
CA GLN A 250 25.59 49.39 -23.97
C GLN A 250 24.49 49.35 -22.90
N PRO A 251 24.41 48.32 -22.04
CA PRO A 251 23.44 48.28 -20.95
C PRO A 251 23.57 49.49 -20.02
N GLY A 252 22.54 50.33 -19.96
CA GLY A 252 22.52 51.59 -19.19
C GLY A 252 22.98 52.84 -19.95
N GLU A 253 23.32 52.72 -21.24
CA GLU A 253 23.49 53.86 -22.15
C GLU A 253 22.16 54.11 -22.89
N ASP A 254 21.54 55.29 -22.75
CA ASP A 254 20.30 55.64 -23.47
C ASP A 254 20.59 56.55 -24.67
N LEU A 255 20.61 55.97 -25.88
CA LEU A 255 20.86 56.68 -27.14
C LEU A 255 19.56 57.14 -27.81
N THR A 256 19.58 58.35 -28.36
CA THR A 256 18.55 58.78 -29.32
C THR A 256 18.73 58.06 -30.66
N ASP A 257 17.64 57.89 -31.41
CA ASP A 257 17.69 57.17 -32.70
C ASP A 257 18.65 57.82 -33.72
N ALA A 258 18.92 59.13 -33.61
CA ALA A 258 19.87 59.85 -34.44
C ALA A 258 21.34 59.53 -34.10
N GLU A 259 21.68 59.38 -32.82
CA GLU A 259 23.01 58.98 -32.36
C GLU A 259 23.25 57.50 -32.64
N LEU A 260 22.22 56.67 -32.45
CA LEU A 260 22.23 55.24 -32.76
C LEU A 260 22.45 55.01 -34.27
N LEU A 261 21.79 55.79 -35.14
CA LEU A 261 22.06 55.82 -36.59
C LEU A 261 23.48 56.28 -36.93
N ALA A 262 24.02 57.30 -36.24
CA ALA A 262 25.39 57.74 -36.47
C ALA A 262 26.42 56.64 -36.13
N ARG A 263 26.26 55.97 -34.98
CA ARG A 263 27.11 54.84 -34.57
C ARG A 263 26.93 53.61 -35.46
N ALA A 264 25.72 53.39 -36.00
CA ALA A 264 25.45 52.36 -36.99
C ALA A 264 26.24 52.59 -38.29
N ARG A 265 26.28 53.84 -38.82
CA ARG A 265 27.08 54.19 -40.02
C ARG A 265 28.57 53.91 -39.85
N GLU A 266 29.13 54.20 -38.68
CA GLU A 266 30.55 53.94 -38.38
C GLU A 266 30.87 52.44 -38.27
N SER A 267 29.99 51.68 -37.62
CA SER A 267 30.21 50.26 -37.30
C SER A 267 29.92 49.30 -38.47
N LEU A 268 28.93 49.63 -39.30
CA LEU A 268 28.38 48.75 -40.34
C LEU A 268 29.43 48.21 -41.34
N PRO A 269 30.38 49.01 -41.89
CA PRO A 269 31.35 48.51 -42.88
C PRO A 269 32.31 47.47 -42.29
N GLU A 270 32.74 47.66 -41.04
CA GLU A 270 33.62 46.69 -40.38
C GLU A 270 32.87 45.40 -40.03
N TRP A 271 31.62 45.52 -39.58
CA TRP A 271 30.79 44.36 -39.24
C TRP A 271 30.41 43.54 -40.47
N ARG A 272 30.05 44.19 -41.59
CA ARG A 272 29.88 43.53 -42.90
C ARG A 272 31.16 42.83 -43.36
N ARG A 273 32.35 43.41 -43.13
CA ARG A 273 33.63 42.78 -43.43
C ARG A 273 33.89 41.54 -42.54
N ARG A 274 33.58 41.61 -41.25
CA ARG A 274 33.71 40.49 -40.30
C ARG A 274 32.74 39.35 -40.63
N ASP A 275 31.47 39.64 -40.87
CA ASP A 275 30.45 38.62 -41.20
C ASP A 275 30.78 37.90 -42.52
N ARG A 276 31.24 38.63 -43.56
CA ARG A 276 31.75 38.02 -44.81
C ARG A 276 33.02 37.15 -44.62
N ILE A 277 33.77 37.31 -43.53
CA ILE A 277 34.89 36.42 -43.17
C ILE A 277 34.36 35.17 -42.46
N VAL A 278 33.41 35.33 -41.53
CA VAL A 278 32.75 34.22 -40.82
C VAL A 278 31.93 33.35 -41.77
N GLU A 279 31.15 33.94 -42.68
CA GLU A 279 30.41 33.25 -43.73
C GLU A 279 31.35 32.45 -44.64
N LYS A 280 32.48 33.02 -45.05
CA LYS A 280 33.50 32.30 -45.84
C LYS A 280 34.17 31.17 -45.05
N ALA A 281 34.46 31.38 -43.77
CA ALA A 281 34.99 30.33 -42.90
C ALA A 281 33.98 29.17 -42.75
N GLN A 282 32.71 29.48 -42.51
CA GLN A 282 31.61 28.49 -42.44
C GLN A 282 31.39 27.78 -43.79
N ALA A 283 31.49 28.49 -44.91
CA ALA A 283 31.37 27.90 -46.25
C ALA A 283 32.55 26.98 -46.59
N ILE A 284 33.77 27.33 -46.16
CA ILE A 284 34.96 26.48 -46.26
C ILE A 284 34.80 25.26 -45.36
N GLU A 285 34.44 25.43 -44.08
CA GLU A 285 34.24 24.34 -43.14
C GLU A 285 33.16 23.37 -43.63
N ALA A 286 32.00 23.87 -44.07
CA ALA A 286 30.93 23.05 -44.64
C ALA A 286 31.33 22.39 -45.97
N ALA A 287 32.29 22.95 -46.73
CA ALA A 287 32.87 22.30 -47.91
C ALA A 287 33.89 21.20 -47.51
N THR A 288 34.72 21.44 -46.50
CA THR A 288 35.65 20.45 -45.93
C THR A 288 34.91 19.28 -45.30
N GLN A 289 33.86 19.54 -44.52
CA GLN A 289 32.99 18.50 -43.96
C GLN A 289 32.33 17.69 -45.07
N ARG A 290 31.71 18.33 -46.09
CA ARG A 290 31.16 17.61 -47.26
C ARG A 290 32.21 16.77 -47.99
N HIS A 291 33.43 17.25 -48.14
CA HIS A 291 34.53 16.50 -48.76
C HIS A 291 34.97 15.30 -47.91
N GLN A 292 35.04 15.45 -46.58
CA GLN A 292 35.32 14.36 -45.65
C GLN A 292 34.19 13.32 -45.64
N SER A 293 32.92 13.74 -45.63
CA SER A 293 31.76 12.84 -45.74
C SER A 293 31.75 12.09 -47.08
N ALA A 294 32.10 12.74 -48.18
CA ALA A 294 32.21 12.11 -49.51
C ALA A 294 33.35 11.07 -49.59
N LEU A 295 34.43 11.26 -48.82
CA LEU A 295 35.52 10.28 -48.68
C LEU A 295 35.18 9.13 -47.71
N ALA A 296 34.21 9.31 -46.82
CA ALA A 296 33.82 8.34 -45.80
C ALA A 296 32.61 7.47 -46.20
N ALA A 297 31.94 7.75 -47.32
CA ALA A 297 30.72 7.08 -47.73
C ALA A 297 30.97 5.78 -48.53
N PRO A 298 30.46 4.61 -48.09
CA PRO A 298 30.25 3.48 -48.99
C PRO A 298 29.09 3.78 -49.97
N VAL A 299 29.01 3.04 -51.07
CA VAL A 299 28.13 3.34 -52.21
C VAL A 299 26.64 3.26 -51.87
N SER A 300 25.98 4.42 -51.67
CA SER A 300 24.60 4.77 -52.12
C SER A 300 24.17 6.17 -51.61
N GLU A 301 23.39 6.90 -52.39
CA GLU A 301 22.82 8.24 -52.11
C GLU A 301 21.47 8.16 -51.33
N PRO A 302 20.88 9.27 -50.78
CA PRO A 302 21.05 10.68 -51.15
C PRO A 302 21.20 11.71 -49.98
N MET A 303 20.93 12.98 -50.32
CA MET A 303 21.08 14.22 -49.54
C MET A 303 20.58 14.19 -48.08
N HIS A 304 21.26 14.95 -47.22
CA HIS A 304 20.67 15.40 -45.95
C HIS A 304 19.61 16.48 -46.20
N GLU A 305 18.34 16.10 -46.07
CA GLU A 305 17.33 17.00 -45.50
C GLU A 305 17.74 17.40 -44.06
N PRO A 306 17.23 18.50 -43.48
CA PRO A 306 17.34 18.69 -42.04
C PRO A 306 16.76 17.45 -41.35
N ALA A 307 17.55 16.82 -40.47
CA ALA A 307 17.19 15.51 -39.90
C ALA A 307 15.77 15.58 -39.32
N PRO A 308 14.81 14.76 -39.83
CA PRO A 308 13.40 14.94 -39.55
C PRO A 308 13.17 14.89 -38.05
N ARG A 309 12.43 15.88 -37.51
CA ARG A 309 12.27 16.09 -36.06
C ARG A 309 12.04 14.76 -35.36
N ALA A 310 13.01 14.33 -34.57
CA ALA A 310 13.01 12.99 -34.00
C ALA A 310 11.74 12.81 -33.16
N TYR A 311 10.87 11.89 -33.59
CA TYR A 311 9.57 11.67 -32.98
C TYR A 311 9.72 11.21 -31.53
N ILE A 312 9.51 12.13 -30.58
CA ILE A 312 9.45 11.83 -29.15
C ILE A 312 8.00 11.39 -28.85
N PRO A 313 7.76 10.12 -28.45
CA PRO A 313 6.40 9.69 -28.14
C PRO A 313 5.91 10.34 -26.83
N PRO A 314 4.61 10.69 -26.71
CA PRO A 314 4.04 11.33 -25.52
C PRO A 314 3.73 10.30 -24.41
N TYR A 315 4.62 9.32 -24.24
CA TYR A 315 4.52 8.20 -23.31
C TYR A 315 5.88 7.47 -23.21
N ASN A 316 6.11 6.75 -22.10
CA ASN A 316 7.37 6.04 -21.84
C ASN A 316 7.70 5.00 -22.93
N LEU A 317 8.96 4.94 -23.36
CA LEU A 317 9.41 3.83 -24.21
C LEU A 317 9.45 2.52 -23.40
N PRO A 318 9.09 1.36 -24.00
CA PRO A 318 9.26 0.07 -23.34
C PRO A 318 10.73 -0.15 -23.00
N SER A 319 11.04 -0.62 -21.78
CA SER A 319 12.42 -0.88 -21.37
C SER A 319 13.06 -1.96 -22.24
N THR A 320 14.28 -1.71 -22.70
CA THR A 320 15.08 -2.63 -23.52
C THR A 320 15.83 -3.68 -22.72
N ASP A 321 15.92 -3.49 -21.40
CA ASP A 321 16.66 -4.35 -20.48
C ASP A 321 16.06 -5.77 -20.43
N PRO A 322 16.89 -6.82 -20.32
CA PRO A 322 16.38 -8.18 -20.16
C PRO A 322 15.53 -8.31 -18.90
N ASP A 323 14.50 -9.16 -18.93
CA ASP A 323 13.72 -9.43 -17.72
C ASP A 323 14.63 -10.02 -16.63
N PRO A 324 14.55 -9.54 -15.38
CA PRO A 324 15.35 -10.05 -14.27
C PRO A 324 15.05 -11.53 -13.99
N GLU A 325 15.94 -12.21 -13.26
CA GLU A 325 15.78 -13.64 -13.02
C GLU A 325 14.49 -13.99 -12.23
N PRO A 326 13.85 -15.15 -12.53
CA PRO A 326 12.69 -15.65 -11.78
C PRO A 326 12.95 -15.87 -10.29
N THR A 327 12.14 -15.25 -9.44
CA THR A 327 12.23 -15.40 -7.99
C THR A 327 11.11 -16.29 -7.43
N SER A 328 11.29 -16.80 -6.21
CA SER A 328 10.20 -17.45 -5.44
C SER A 328 9.00 -16.52 -5.22
N GLY A 329 9.24 -15.20 -5.14
CA GLY A 329 8.19 -14.19 -5.06
C GLY A 329 7.30 -14.13 -6.31
N ASP A 330 7.85 -14.38 -7.50
CA ASP A 330 7.09 -14.46 -8.74
C ASP A 330 6.17 -15.69 -8.77
N LEU A 331 6.58 -16.81 -8.19
CA LEU A 331 5.71 -17.98 -8.03
C LEU A 331 4.56 -17.68 -7.07
N LEU A 332 4.86 -17.11 -5.90
CA LEU A 332 3.84 -16.73 -4.91
C LEU A 332 2.83 -15.73 -5.50
N ARG A 333 3.31 -14.71 -6.22
CA ARG A 333 2.48 -13.73 -6.93
C ARG A 333 1.56 -14.38 -7.96
N ARG A 334 2.09 -15.23 -8.84
CA ARG A 334 1.27 -15.91 -9.88
C ARG A 334 0.20 -16.81 -9.26
N ILE A 335 0.54 -17.53 -8.19
CA ILE A 335 -0.42 -18.33 -7.41
C ILE A 335 -1.48 -17.43 -6.77
N ALA A 336 -1.10 -16.32 -6.13
CA ALA A 336 -2.04 -15.39 -5.50
C ALA A 336 -3.02 -14.76 -6.50
N VAL A 337 -2.54 -14.30 -7.66
CA VAL A 337 -3.37 -13.80 -8.77
C VAL A 337 -4.34 -14.89 -9.27
N THR A 338 -3.86 -16.12 -9.42
CA THR A 338 -4.67 -17.26 -9.91
C THR A 338 -5.77 -17.64 -8.90
N LEU A 339 -5.45 -17.67 -7.60
CA LEU A 339 -6.39 -17.97 -6.52
C LEU A 339 -7.41 -16.84 -6.33
N ALA A 340 -6.99 -15.57 -6.40
CA ALA A 340 -7.90 -14.42 -6.32
C ALA A 340 -8.83 -14.34 -7.52
N TRP A 341 -8.37 -14.69 -8.73
CA TRP A 341 -9.24 -14.85 -9.89
C TRP A 341 -10.25 -15.99 -9.69
N ALA A 342 -9.81 -17.18 -9.30
CA ALA A 342 -10.71 -18.32 -9.04
C ALA A 342 -11.75 -17.97 -7.96
N GLY A 343 -11.33 -17.30 -6.88
CA GLY A 343 -12.22 -16.77 -5.84
C GLY A 343 -13.22 -15.73 -6.36
N PHE A 344 -12.78 -14.81 -7.22
CA PHE A 344 -13.65 -13.81 -7.86
C PHE A 344 -14.71 -14.46 -8.76
N VAL A 345 -14.35 -15.47 -9.56
CA VAL A 345 -15.30 -16.24 -10.38
C VAL A 345 -16.30 -17.00 -9.49
N VAL A 346 -15.82 -17.76 -8.49
CA VAL A 346 -16.70 -18.56 -7.63
C VAL A 346 -17.63 -17.69 -6.78
N ALA A 347 -17.13 -16.60 -6.18
CA ALA A 347 -17.94 -15.64 -5.43
C ALA A 347 -18.96 -14.94 -6.34
N GLY A 348 -18.57 -14.60 -7.57
CA GLY A 348 -19.45 -14.04 -8.59
C GLY A 348 -20.59 -14.99 -8.97
N MET A 349 -20.28 -16.23 -9.35
CA MET A 349 -21.27 -17.27 -9.67
C MET A 349 -22.22 -17.55 -8.49
N TRP A 350 -21.69 -17.59 -7.26
CA TRP A 350 -22.47 -17.75 -6.03
C TRP A 350 -23.40 -16.54 -5.73
N SER A 351 -23.04 -15.35 -6.20
CA SER A 351 -23.79 -14.11 -5.98
C SER A 351 -24.83 -13.83 -7.06
N LEU A 352 -24.60 -14.29 -8.29
CA LEU A 352 -25.54 -14.22 -9.41
C LEU A 352 -26.53 -15.41 -9.49
N GLY A 353 -26.57 -16.27 -8.46
CA GLY A 353 -27.51 -17.41 -8.39
C GLY A 353 -27.15 -18.60 -9.29
N MET A 354 -25.95 -18.62 -9.88
CA MET A 354 -25.52 -19.69 -10.80
C MET A 354 -25.18 -21.01 -10.08
N LEU A 355 -25.18 -21.02 -8.75
CA LEU A 355 -24.83 -22.16 -7.89
C LEU A 355 -26.01 -22.58 -6.99
N GLY A 356 -27.23 -22.53 -7.54
CA GLY A 356 -28.47 -23.00 -6.90
C GLY A 356 -29.48 -21.90 -6.62
N GLU A 357 -30.71 -22.29 -6.25
CA GLU A 357 -31.83 -21.40 -5.94
C GLU A 357 -31.48 -20.46 -4.77
N ARG A 358 -31.06 -19.23 -5.09
CA ARG A 358 -30.68 -18.18 -4.14
C ARG A 358 -31.02 -16.80 -4.71
N PRO A 359 -31.35 -15.82 -3.85
CA PRO A 359 -31.66 -14.47 -4.29
C PRO A 359 -30.50 -13.82 -5.05
N MET A 360 -30.84 -13.15 -6.15
CA MET A 360 -29.92 -12.45 -7.03
C MET A 360 -29.38 -11.18 -6.40
N LEU A 361 -28.27 -10.64 -6.92
CA LEU A 361 -27.60 -9.45 -6.35
C LEU A 361 -28.53 -8.24 -6.15
N HIS A 362 -29.52 -8.03 -7.02
CA HIS A 362 -30.49 -6.94 -6.91
C HIS A 362 -31.58 -7.16 -5.83
N GLU A 363 -31.63 -8.34 -5.21
CA GLU A 363 -32.57 -8.69 -4.13
C GLU A 363 -31.89 -8.64 -2.75
N LEU A 364 -30.55 -8.61 -2.73
CA LEU A 364 -29.74 -8.54 -1.51
C LEU A 364 -29.66 -7.11 -0.97
N ALA A 365 -29.29 -6.99 0.32
CA ALA A 365 -29.15 -5.72 1.04
C ALA A 365 -30.40 -4.81 0.88
N ASP A 366 -31.59 -5.40 1.08
CA ASP A 366 -32.89 -4.73 0.94
C ASP A 366 -33.05 -4.06 -0.44
N GLY A 367 -32.66 -4.77 -1.50
CA GLY A 367 -32.78 -4.29 -2.88
C GLY A 367 -31.79 -3.18 -3.27
N ARG A 368 -30.69 -2.98 -2.53
CA ARG A 368 -29.75 -1.84 -2.70
C ARG A 368 -29.21 -1.67 -4.12
N TYR A 369 -29.04 -2.76 -4.87
CA TYR A 369 -28.55 -2.74 -6.26
C TYR A 369 -29.67 -2.73 -7.31
N GLY A 370 -30.90 -2.37 -6.91
CA GLY A 370 -32.04 -2.14 -7.80
C GLY A 370 -31.85 -0.92 -8.71
N SER A 371 -32.56 -0.93 -9.84
CA SER A 371 -32.54 0.12 -10.88
C SER A 371 -33.20 1.44 -10.47
N ASP A 372 -33.95 1.40 -9.37
CA ASP A 372 -34.89 2.37 -8.81
C ASP A 372 -34.41 2.98 -7.47
N VAL A 373 -33.20 2.66 -7.01
CA VAL A 373 -32.69 3.11 -5.71
C VAL A 373 -32.02 4.49 -5.77
N SER A 374 -31.36 4.83 -6.88
CA SER A 374 -30.67 6.11 -7.07
C SER A 374 -30.65 6.57 -8.52
N MET A 375 -30.36 7.85 -8.74
CA MET A 375 -30.20 8.41 -10.10
C MET A 375 -29.02 7.81 -10.89
N LEU A 376 -28.07 7.12 -10.25
CA LEU A 376 -27.00 6.36 -10.94
C LEU A 376 -27.20 4.83 -10.89
N SER A 377 -28.33 4.35 -10.36
CA SER A 377 -28.67 2.93 -10.39
C SER A 377 -28.74 2.40 -11.83
N MET A 378 -28.09 1.26 -12.06
CA MET A 378 -27.92 0.63 -13.36
C MET A 378 -29.07 -0.33 -13.70
N ALA A 379 -29.35 -0.53 -15.00
CA ALA A 379 -30.30 -1.54 -15.45
C ALA A 379 -29.82 -2.95 -15.09
N SER A 380 -30.72 -3.88 -14.77
CA SER A 380 -30.37 -5.24 -14.31
C SER A 380 -29.49 -6.03 -15.28
N TRP A 381 -29.55 -5.74 -16.58
CA TRP A 381 -28.68 -6.36 -17.60
C TRP A 381 -27.18 -6.04 -17.42
N HIS A 382 -26.82 -5.01 -16.63
CA HIS A 382 -25.41 -4.68 -16.38
C HIS A 382 -24.60 -5.87 -15.85
N LEU A 383 -25.25 -6.78 -15.12
CA LEU A 383 -24.67 -8.00 -14.54
C LEU A 383 -24.05 -8.94 -15.59
N ALA A 384 -24.43 -8.82 -16.87
CA ALA A 384 -23.81 -9.59 -17.96
C ALA A 384 -22.34 -9.22 -18.22
N ILE A 385 -21.82 -8.14 -17.62
CA ILE A 385 -20.37 -7.83 -17.64
C ILE A 385 -19.54 -8.81 -16.81
N TRP A 386 -20.11 -9.43 -15.77
CA TRP A 386 -19.34 -10.26 -14.85
C TRP A 386 -18.72 -11.50 -15.53
N PRO A 387 -19.44 -12.31 -16.34
CA PRO A 387 -18.83 -13.37 -17.14
C PRO A 387 -17.76 -12.88 -18.12
N ILE A 388 -17.93 -11.69 -18.69
CA ILE A 388 -16.94 -11.08 -19.61
C ILE A 388 -15.66 -10.73 -18.83
N LEU A 389 -15.77 -10.15 -17.63
CA LEU A 389 -14.63 -9.85 -16.75
C LEU A 389 -13.95 -11.13 -16.22
N TRP A 390 -14.71 -12.17 -15.88
CA TRP A 390 -14.17 -13.48 -15.50
C TRP A 390 -13.31 -14.07 -16.62
N LEU A 391 -13.81 -14.05 -17.87
CA LEU A 391 -13.06 -14.51 -19.04
C LEU A 391 -11.84 -13.62 -19.31
N ALA A 392 -12.01 -12.30 -19.32
CA ALA A 392 -10.96 -11.32 -19.57
C ALA A 392 -9.78 -11.49 -18.59
N LEU A 393 -10.04 -11.46 -17.28
CA LEU A 393 -9.01 -11.66 -16.28
C LEU A 393 -8.48 -13.10 -16.28
N GLY A 394 -9.26 -14.08 -16.72
CA GLY A 394 -8.80 -15.46 -16.94
C GLY A 394 -7.76 -15.59 -18.05
N VAL A 395 -7.91 -14.85 -19.15
CA VAL A 395 -6.90 -14.77 -20.22
C VAL A 395 -5.62 -14.08 -19.73
N HIS A 396 -5.74 -13.04 -18.89
CA HIS A 396 -4.58 -12.43 -18.22
C HIS A 396 -3.90 -13.39 -17.21
N VAL A 397 -4.68 -14.17 -16.44
CA VAL A 397 -4.17 -15.22 -15.54
C VAL A 397 -3.40 -16.27 -16.32
N ILE A 398 -3.85 -16.69 -17.51
CA ILE A 398 -3.10 -17.60 -18.39
C ILE A 398 -1.81 -16.92 -18.90
N HIS A 399 -1.87 -15.64 -19.27
CA HIS A 399 -0.73 -14.88 -19.80
C HIS A 399 0.44 -14.78 -18.82
N GLN A 400 0.20 -14.53 -17.53
CA GLN A 400 1.27 -14.47 -16.51
C GLN A 400 1.97 -15.82 -16.25
N TRP A 401 1.43 -16.95 -16.73
CA TRP A 401 2.07 -18.26 -16.64
C TRP A 401 2.96 -18.61 -17.85
N LEU A 402 2.97 -17.79 -18.92
CA LEU A 402 3.90 -17.97 -20.04
C LEU A 402 5.36 -17.74 -19.59
N PRO A 403 6.36 -18.47 -20.14
CA PRO A 403 7.76 -18.32 -19.76
C PRO A 403 8.28 -16.88 -19.86
N SER A 404 7.88 -16.15 -20.91
CA SER A 404 8.23 -14.75 -21.16
C SER A 404 7.52 -13.72 -20.27
N GLN A 405 6.76 -14.16 -19.27
CA GLN A 405 6.00 -13.30 -18.34
C GLN A 405 6.21 -13.69 -16.86
N ILE A 406 7.09 -14.66 -16.59
CA ILE A 406 7.34 -15.17 -15.24
C ILE A 406 7.88 -14.07 -14.31
N SER A 407 8.93 -13.36 -14.75
CA SER A 407 9.67 -12.37 -13.95
C SER A 407 9.55 -10.93 -14.46
N ALA A 408 8.82 -10.70 -15.53
CA ALA A 408 8.64 -9.38 -16.12
C ALA A 408 8.12 -8.36 -15.09
N ASP A 409 8.81 -7.24 -14.93
CA ASP A 409 8.53 -6.28 -13.85
C ASP A 409 7.14 -5.64 -13.94
N ARG A 410 6.57 -5.57 -15.16
CA ARG A 410 5.18 -5.20 -15.40
C ARG A 410 4.19 -6.14 -14.70
N GLN A 411 4.47 -7.44 -14.69
CA GLN A 411 3.66 -8.45 -13.98
C GLN A 411 3.91 -8.43 -12.47
N ARG A 412 5.13 -8.08 -12.03
CA ARG A 412 5.48 -7.90 -10.61
C ARG A 412 4.76 -6.72 -9.96
N THR A 413 4.78 -5.57 -10.62
CA THR A 413 4.19 -4.32 -10.12
C THR A 413 2.67 -4.35 -10.09
N THR A 414 2.02 -4.98 -11.08
CA THR A 414 0.56 -5.01 -11.22
C THR A 414 -0.11 -6.18 -10.52
N GLY A 415 0.53 -7.36 -10.48
CA GLY A 415 -0.11 -8.61 -10.02
C GLY A 415 -0.67 -8.52 -8.60
N TRP A 416 0.05 -7.91 -7.66
CA TRP A 416 -0.44 -7.74 -6.28
C TRP A 416 -1.63 -6.78 -6.16
N ARG A 417 -1.64 -5.71 -6.95
CA ARG A 417 -2.75 -4.74 -7.00
C ARG A 417 -4.01 -5.37 -7.58
N LEU A 418 -3.88 -6.11 -8.68
CA LEU A 418 -4.98 -6.85 -9.29
C LEU A 418 -5.50 -7.98 -8.38
N THR A 419 -4.61 -8.67 -7.66
CA THR A 419 -4.97 -9.66 -6.62
C THR A 419 -5.84 -9.01 -5.55
N ALA A 420 -5.42 -7.85 -5.01
CA ALA A 420 -6.16 -7.11 -4.01
C ALA A 420 -7.51 -6.59 -4.53
N ALA A 421 -7.58 -6.11 -5.78
CA ALA A 421 -8.82 -5.68 -6.41
C ALA A 421 -9.83 -6.84 -6.60
N MET A 422 -9.39 -7.99 -7.09
CA MET A 422 -10.23 -9.20 -7.25
C MET A 422 -10.71 -9.73 -5.88
N ALA A 423 -9.82 -9.76 -4.88
CA ALA A 423 -10.19 -10.12 -3.50
C ALA A 423 -11.18 -9.11 -2.90
N GLY A 424 -11.04 -7.81 -3.19
CA GLY A 424 -11.97 -6.75 -2.80
C GLY A 424 -13.37 -6.96 -3.36
N VAL A 425 -13.52 -7.37 -4.62
CA VAL A 425 -14.83 -7.71 -5.18
C VAL A 425 -15.44 -8.92 -4.46
N GLY A 426 -14.62 -9.95 -4.14
CA GLY A 426 -15.06 -11.08 -3.31
C GLY A 426 -15.54 -10.65 -1.91
N LEU A 427 -14.82 -9.72 -1.26
CA LEU A 427 -15.20 -9.13 0.02
C LEU A 427 -16.50 -8.33 -0.06
N TRP A 428 -16.69 -7.51 -1.10
CA TRP A 428 -17.92 -6.75 -1.33
C TRP A 428 -19.15 -7.67 -1.48
N LEU A 429 -19.02 -8.77 -2.22
CA LEU A 429 -20.07 -9.78 -2.37
C LEU A 429 -20.41 -10.46 -1.02
N LEU A 430 -19.39 -10.76 -0.21
CA LEU A 430 -19.56 -11.29 1.14
C LEU A 430 -20.25 -10.29 2.07
N LEU A 431 -19.81 -9.04 2.13
CA LEU A 431 -20.42 -7.97 2.94
C LEU A 431 -21.88 -7.73 2.55
N THR A 432 -22.18 -7.72 1.25
CA THR A 432 -23.54 -7.60 0.72
C THR A 432 -24.42 -8.77 1.19
N ARG A 433 -23.90 -10.00 1.19
CA ARG A 433 -24.60 -11.20 1.69
C ARG A 433 -24.73 -11.26 3.21
N LEU A 434 -23.89 -10.54 3.96
CA LEU A 434 -23.97 -10.37 5.42
C LEU A 434 -24.85 -9.18 5.85
N GLY A 435 -25.46 -8.43 4.91
CA GLY A 435 -26.22 -7.21 5.21
C GLY A 435 -25.35 -6.00 5.58
N LEU A 436 -24.02 -6.14 5.57
CA LEU A 436 -23.04 -5.10 5.92
C LEU A 436 -22.79 -4.10 4.77
N ALA A 437 -23.83 -3.81 3.98
CA ALA A 437 -23.77 -2.98 2.78
C ALA A 437 -23.64 -1.47 3.04
N TRP A 438 -23.31 -1.06 4.28
CA TRP A 438 -22.83 0.29 4.60
C TRP A 438 -21.32 0.45 4.34
N PHE A 439 -20.57 -0.65 4.31
CA PHE A 439 -19.12 -0.67 4.07
C PHE A 439 -18.73 -0.88 2.59
N ASP A 440 -19.71 -1.08 1.71
CA ASP A 440 -19.47 -1.33 0.29
C ASP A 440 -18.75 -0.17 -0.42
N VAL A 441 -19.06 1.08 -0.07
CA VAL A 441 -18.39 2.29 -0.55
C VAL A 441 -16.88 2.23 -0.31
N PHE A 442 -16.43 1.90 0.90
CA PHE A 442 -15.00 1.88 1.22
C PHE A 442 -14.27 0.77 0.43
N VAL A 443 -14.92 -0.39 0.24
CA VAL A 443 -14.37 -1.47 -0.57
C VAL A 443 -14.30 -1.09 -2.05
N TRP A 444 -15.33 -0.42 -2.59
CA TRP A 444 -15.33 0.04 -3.99
C TRP A 444 -14.37 1.19 -4.26
N LEU A 445 -14.22 2.15 -3.33
CA LEU A 445 -13.18 3.17 -3.41
C LEU A 445 -11.78 2.54 -3.39
N ALA A 446 -11.54 1.52 -2.55
CA ALA A 446 -10.28 0.79 -2.54
C ALA A 446 -10.02 0.00 -3.83
N ILE A 447 -11.03 -0.68 -4.39
CA ILE A 447 -10.94 -1.36 -5.70
C ILE A 447 -10.64 -0.34 -6.81
N GLY A 448 -11.35 0.79 -6.84
CA GLY A 448 -11.16 1.86 -7.81
C GLY A 448 -9.74 2.43 -7.74
N TYR A 449 -9.27 2.78 -6.54
CA TYR A 449 -7.89 3.22 -6.31
C TYR A 449 -6.87 2.19 -6.81
N LEU A 450 -6.99 0.92 -6.39
CA LEU A 450 -6.06 -0.15 -6.79
C LEU A 450 -6.02 -0.35 -8.31
N LEU A 451 -7.15 -0.19 -9.01
CA LEU A 451 -7.22 -0.34 -10.47
C LEU A 451 -6.72 0.89 -11.23
N VAL A 452 -6.85 2.10 -10.67
CA VAL A 452 -6.24 3.33 -11.21
C VAL A 452 -4.73 3.32 -11.00
N ASP A 453 -4.24 2.94 -9.82
CA ASP A 453 -2.83 2.71 -9.51
C ASP A 453 -2.25 1.58 -10.38
N THR A 454 -3.00 0.51 -10.64
CA THR A 454 -2.59 -0.52 -11.62
C THR A 454 -2.42 0.07 -13.03
N VAL A 455 -3.32 0.95 -13.48
CA VAL A 455 -3.16 1.65 -14.78
C VAL A 455 -1.97 2.62 -14.76
N HIS A 456 -1.70 3.30 -13.64
CA HIS A 456 -0.50 4.13 -13.47
C HIS A 456 0.78 3.29 -13.62
N GLN A 457 0.89 2.15 -12.93
CA GLN A 457 2.02 1.23 -13.10
C GLN A 457 2.15 0.70 -14.54
N LEU A 458 1.03 0.39 -15.21
CA LEU A 458 1.03 -0.05 -16.61
C LEU A 458 1.49 1.05 -17.59
N ASN A 459 1.36 2.32 -17.21
CA ASN A 459 1.86 3.48 -17.97
C ASN A 459 3.33 3.82 -17.67
N LEU A 460 3.82 3.54 -16.46
CA LEU A 460 5.24 3.65 -16.14
C LEU A 460 6.06 2.58 -16.85
N TYR A 461 5.57 1.34 -16.83
CA TYR A 461 6.16 0.17 -17.46
C TYR A 461 5.43 -0.15 -18.76
N THR A 462 5.67 0.60 -19.83
CA THR A 462 4.95 0.44 -21.12
C THR A 462 5.20 -0.93 -21.79
N ALA A 463 4.15 -1.49 -22.38
CA ALA A 463 4.17 -2.82 -23.00
C ALA A 463 5.22 -2.98 -24.12
N ARG A 464 6.04 -4.03 -24.05
CA ARG A 464 7.03 -4.39 -25.08
C ARG A 464 6.39 -5.00 -26.32
N THR A 465 5.26 -5.71 -26.17
CA THR A 465 4.63 -6.44 -27.29
C THR A 465 3.16 -6.08 -27.50
N ARG A 466 2.67 -6.24 -28.74
CA ARG A 466 1.23 -6.10 -29.03
C ARG A 466 0.37 -7.10 -28.26
N THR A 467 0.86 -8.32 -28.03
CA THR A 467 0.20 -9.37 -27.24
C THR A 467 0.02 -8.96 -25.79
N GLU A 468 1.10 -8.51 -25.15
CA GLU A 468 1.09 -7.97 -23.79
C GLU A 468 0.14 -6.77 -23.67
N ARG A 469 0.12 -5.87 -24.66
CA ARG A 469 -0.81 -4.74 -24.70
C ARG A 469 -2.27 -5.18 -24.81
N VAL A 470 -2.58 -6.14 -25.68
CA VAL A 470 -3.97 -6.61 -25.86
C VAL A 470 -4.45 -7.42 -24.65
N ILE A 471 -3.60 -8.22 -24.02
CA ILE A 471 -3.99 -9.14 -22.95
C ILE A 471 -3.86 -8.53 -21.55
N THR A 472 -2.81 -7.76 -21.26
CA THR A 472 -2.64 -7.14 -19.94
C THR A 472 -3.40 -5.81 -19.87
N ASP A 473 -3.09 -4.85 -20.75
CA ASP A 473 -3.78 -3.54 -20.73
C ASP A 473 -5.24 -3.64 -21.16
N GLY A 474 -5.54 -4.54 -22.10
CA GLY A 474 -6.91 -4.78 -22.54
C GLY A 474 -7.81 -5.24 -21.40
N MET A 475 -7.43 -6.33 -20.73
CA MET A 475 -8.29 -7.00 -19.75
C MET A 475 -8.33 -6.27 -18.40
N ILE A 476 -7.19 -5.74 -17.93
CA ILE A 476 -7.16 -4.88 -16.74
C ILE A 476 -7.91 -3.58 -17.02
N GLY A 477 -7.69 -2.94 -18.18
CA GLY A 477 -8.36 -1.70 -18.55
C GLY A 477 -9.89 -1.83 -18.59
N LEU A 478 -10.41 -2.92 -19.15
CA LEU A 478 -11.85 -3.21 -19.14
C LEU A 478 -12.42 -3.26 -17.71
N PHE A 479 -11.70 -3.90 -16.79
CA PHE A 479 -12.08 -3.98 -15.39
C PHE A 479 -11.99 -2.62 -14.68
N THR A 480 -10.93 -1.82 -14.92
CA THR A 480 -10.79 -0.46 -14.38
C THR A 480 -11.94 0.45 -14.82
N GLY A 481 -12.26 0.47 -16.12
CA GLY A 481 -13.34 1.31 -16.66
C GLY A 481 -14.71 0.96 -16.07
N TRP A 482 -15.01 -0.33 -15.92
CA TRP A 482 -16.22 -0.81 -15.25
C TRP A 482 -16.23 -0.43 -13.75
N ALA A 483 -15.12 -0.65 -13.05
CA ALA A 483 -15.04 -0.42 -11.61
C ALA A 483 -15.25 1.06 -11.22
N ILE A 484 -14.74 2.01 -12.02
CA ILE A 484 -14.90 3.45 -11.75
C ILE A 484 -16.39 3.84 -11.80
N VAL A 485 -17.12 3.45 -12.86
CA VAL A 485 -18.55 3.77 -13.01
C VAL A 485 -19.45 2.99 -12.05
N PHE A 486 -19.07 1.76 -11.69
CA PHE A 486 -19.78 1.01 -10.65
C PHE A 486 -19.58 1.65 -9.25
N THR A 487 -18.37 2.10 -8.93
CA THR A 487 -18.07 2.83 -7.68
C THR A 487 -18.94 4.08 -7.54
N ALA A 488 -19.13 4.84 -8.62
CA ALA A 488 -20.01 6.01 -8.62
C ALA A 488 -21.49 5.66 -8.36
N SER A 489 -21.96 4.53 -8.88
CA SER A 489 -23.32 4.00 -8.60
C SER A 489 -23.46 3.57 -7.13
N VAL A 490 -22.46 2.89 -6.56
CA VAL A 490 -22.43 2.49 -5.14
C VAL A 490 -22.42 3.72 -4.23
N VAL A 491 -21.59 4.73 -4.50
CA VAL A 491 -21.55 6.00 -3.75
C VAL A 491 -22.89 6.75 -3.84
N SER A 492 -23.48 6.86 -5.04
CA SER A 492 -24.78 7.51 -5.22
C SER A 492 -25.90 6.78 -4.46
N THR A 493 -25.89 5.45 -4.47
CA THR A 493 -26.83 4.59 -3.74
C THR A 493 -26.65 4.70 -2.23
N TRP A 494 -25.41 4.79 -1.74
CA TRP A 494 -25.09 5.05 -0.34
C TRP A 494 -25.63 6.40 0.12
N LEU A 495 -25.31 7.47 -0.62
CA LEU A 495 -25.72 8.84 -0.29
C LEU A 495 -27.25 8.99 -0.30
N GLN A 496 -27.92 8.38 -1.29
CA GLN A 496 -29.37 8.42 -1.42
C GLN A 496 -30.09 7.68 -0.28
N ARG A 497 -29.52 6.58 0.24
CA ARG A 497 -30.06 5.86 1.42
C ARG A 497 -29.67 6.49 2.76
N ALA A 498 -28.57 7.24 2.81
CA ALA A 498 -28.18 8.03 3.97
C ALA A 498 -29.04 9.31 4.15
N GLY A 499 -29.84 9.68 3.15
CA GLY A 499 -30.75 10.85 3.21
C GLY A 499 -30.02 12.19 3.23
N VAL A 500 -28.81 12.26 2.66
CA VAL A 500 -27.95 13.44 2.76
C VAL A 500 -28.26 14.43 1.64
N ASP A 501 -29.13 15.40 1.93
CA ASP A 501 -29.41 16.55 1.05
C ASP A 501 -28.23 17.55 1.04
N ILE A 502 -27.18 17.23 0.27
CA ILE A 502 -26.01 18.11 0.15
C ILE A 502 -26.41 19.42 -0.57
N LEU A 503 -26.19 20.56 0.12
CA LEU A 503 -26.32 21.93 -0.42
C LEU A 503 -27.71 22.32 -0.96
N TRP A 504 -28.77 21.61 -0.56
CA TRP A 504 -30.14 21.78 -1.11
C TRP A 504 -30.24 21.56 -2.63
N ILE A 505 -29.23 20.92 -3.23
CA ILE A 505 -29.16 20.67 -4.67
C ILE A 505 -29.97 19.41 -5.02
N PRO A 506 -30.86 19.44 -6.04
CA PRO A 506 -31.61 18.27 -6.47
C PRO A 506 -30.70 17.08 -6.82
N GLY A 507 -31.06 15.87 -6.38
CA GLY A 507 -30.26 14.65 -6.61
C GLY A 507 -29.99 14.33 -8.09
N SER A 508 -30.81 14.84 -9.01
CA SER A 508 -30.56 14.77 -10.46
C SER A 508 -29.36 15.61 -10.92
N LEU A 509 -29.11 16.77 -10.30
CA LEU A 509 -27.93 17.61 -10.58
C LEU A 509 -26.67 17.02 -9.94
N TRP A 510 -26.77 16.46 -8.72
CA TRP A 510 -25.68 15.68 -8.13
C TRP A 510 -25.30 14.47 -8.98
N ALA A 511 -26.27 13.75 -9.54
CA ALA A 511 -26.00 12.63 -10.45
C ALA A 511 -25.32 13.09 -11.76
N VAL A 512 -25.74 14.22 -12.33
CA VAL A 512 -25.07 14.83 -13.49
C VAL A 512 -23.63 15.24 -13.16
N LEU A 513 -23.39 15.93 -12.04
CA LEU A 513 -22.06 16.36 -11.62
C LEU A 513 -21.12 15.17 -11.38
N THR A 514 -21.61 14.15 -10.67
CA THR A 514 -20.87 12.89 -10.45
C THR A 514 -20.53 12.20 -11.76
N LEU A 515 -21.47 12.13 -12.72
CA LEU A 515 -21.19 11.59 -14.05
C LEU A 515 -20.12 12.42 -14.78
N VAL A 516 -20.19 13.75 -14.76
CA VAL A 516 -19.18 14.62 -15.41
C VAL A 516 -17.79 14.37 -14.84
N VAL A 517 -17.64 14.27 -13.51
CA VAL A 517 -16.36 13.94 -12.85
C VAL A 517 -15.86 12.54 -13.24
N VAL A 518 -16.74 11.54 -13.23
CA VAL A 518 -16.43 10.15 -13.64
C VAL A 518 -16.00 10.08 -15.11
N ILE A 519 -16.74 10.73 -16.00
CA ILE A 519 -16.47 10.81 -17.44
C ILE A 519 -15.13 11.50 -17.67
N TRP A 520 -14.88 12.65 -17.03
CA TRP A 520 -13.64 13.43 -17.18
C TRP A 520 -12.42 12.68 -16.67
N GLY A 521 -12.45 12.21 -15.42
CA GLY A 521 -11.34 11.46 -14.83
C GLY A 521 -11.03 10.17 -15.61
N THR A 522 -12.06 9.45 -16.05
CA THR A 522 -11.87 8.27 -16.89
C THR A 522 -11.38 8.63 -18.30
N ALA A 523 -11.79 9.75 -18.90
CA ALA A 523 -11.26 10.21 -20.19
C ALA A 523 -9.76 10.49 -20.12
N MET A 524 -9.28 11.11 -19.05
CA MET A 524 -7.84 11.32 -18.83
C MET A 524 -7.10 9.99 -18.71
N LEU A 525 -7.66 9.01 -18.00
CA LEU A 525 -7.11 7.65 -17.91
C LEU A 525 -7.13 6.89 -19.25
N THR A 526 -8.22 6.98 -20.04
CA THR A 526 -8.33 6.31 -21.34
C THR A 526 -7.40 6.92 -22.37
N MET A 527 -7.10 8.22 -22.27
CA MET A 527 -6.11 8.87 -23.11
C MET A 527 -4.68 8.33 -22.88
N THR A 528 -4.33 7.88 -21.67
CA THR A 528 -2.93 7.53 -21.32
C THR A 528 -2.23 6.54 -22.29
N GLU A 529 -0.90 6.65 -22.36
CA GLU A 529 -0.06 6.06 -23.39
C GLU A 529 -0.58 6.34 -24.81
N ARG A 530 -0.83 5.26 -25.56
CA ARG A 530 -1.30 5.21 -26.94
C ARG A 530 -2.83 5.22 -27.05
N GLY A 531 -3.55 5.39 -25.94
CA GLY A 531 -5.02 5.34 -25.86
C GLY A 531 -5.59 3.95 -25.53
N ARG A 532 -6.10 3.81 -24.30
CA ARG A 532 -6.58 2.58 -23.66
C ARG A 532 -8.09 2.38 -23.88
N ILE A 533 -8.49 2.03 -25.10
CA ILE A 533 -9.90 1.85 -25.51
C ILE A 533 -10.70 0.88 -24.62
N THR A 534 -10.08 -0.11 -23.98
CA THR A 534 -10.80 -1.04 -23.09
C THR A 534 -11.32 -0.38 -21.81
N ILE A 535 -10.61 0.63 -21.26
CA ILE A 535 -11.13 1.46 -20.17
C ILE A 535 -12.39 2.20 -20.66
N ALA A 536 -12.37 2.72 -21.90
CA ALA A 536 -13.50 3.45 -22.47
C ALA A 536 -14.70 2.53 -22.70
N LEU A 537 -14.49 1.27 -23.12
CA LEU A 537 -15.53 0.26 -23.26
C LEU A 537 -16.13 -0.16 -21.91
N GLY A 538 -15.29 -0.33 -20.87
CA GLY A 538 -15.75 -0.65 -19.51
C GLY A 538 -16.63 0.45 -18.90
N LEU A 539 -16.22 1.71 -19.08
CA LEU A 539 -17.04 2.88 -18.73
C LEU A 539 -18.33 2.91 -19.55
N ALA A 540 -18.24 2.82 -20.87
CA ALA A 540 -19.37 2.93 -21.79
C ALA A 540 -20.45 1.86 -21.51
N TRP A 541 -20.06 0.65 -21.08
CA TRP A 541 -21.01 -0.37 -20.63
C TRP A 541 -21.82 0.08 -19.41
N GLY A 542 -21.17 0.62 -18.37
CA GLY A 542 -21.86 1.14 -17.19
C GLY A 542 -22.70 2.39 -17.49
N LEU A 543 -22.19 3.30 -18.33
CA LEU A 543 -22.96 4.47 -18.79
C LEU A 543 -24.19 4.05 -19.61
N ALA A 544 -24.09 3.03 -20.47
CA ALA A 544 -25.22 2.47 -21.18
C ALA A 544 -26.25 1.80 -20.24
N ALA A 545 -25.79 1.17 -19.15
CA ALA A 545 -26.68 0.60 -18.13
C ALA A 545 -27.42 1.68 -17.31
N ILE A 546 -26.79 2.84 -17.06
CA ILE A 546 -27.45 4.02 -16.48
C ILE A 546 -28.40 4.65 -17.51
N LEU A 547 -27.98 4.79 -18.77
CA LEU A 547 -28.81 5.31 -19.85
C LEU A 547 -30.13 4.53 -20.00
N GLY A 548 -30.06 3.20 -19.93
CA GLY A 548 -31.23 2.33 -19.99
C GLY A 548 -32.26 2.60 -18.88
N THR A 549 -31.83 2.81 -17.63
CA THR A 549 -32.75 3.13 -16.53
C THR A 549 -33.30 4.55 -16.64
N ARG A 550 -32.48 5.53 -17.02
CA ARG A 550 -32.92 6.94 -17.10
C ARG A 550 -33.83 7.24 -18.31
N LEU A 551 -33.78 6.44 -19.38
CA LEU A 551 -34.68 6.55 -20.54
C LEU A 551 -35.95 5.71 -20.45
N ILE A 552 -35.84 4.42 -20.14
CA ILE A 552 -36.94 3.44 -20.28
C ILE A 552 -37.36 2.85 -18.92
N GLY A 553 -36.51 2.98 -17.90
CA GLY A 553 -36.71 2.39 -16.57
C GLY A 553 -37.30 3.35 -15.51
N PRO A 554 -37.23 2.95 -14.23
CA PRO A 554 -37.70 3.73 -13.09
C PRO A 554 -36.79 4.93 -12.80
N MET A 555 -37.30 6.00 -12.18
CA MET A 555 -36.60 7.28 -11.95
C MET A 555 -36.06 7.91 -13.24
N GLN A 556 -36.93 8.16 -14.23
CA GLN A 556 -36.55 8.79 -15.50
C GLN A 556 -35.90 10.16 -15.29
N SER A 557 -34.85 10.45 -16.06
CA SER A 557 -34.15 11.74 -15.98
C SER A 557 -33.43 12.05 -17.30
N VAL A 558 -34.02 12.95 -18.09
CA VAL A 558 -33.52 13.35 -19.42
C VAL A 558 -32.08 13.87 -19.35
N TRP A 559 -31.74 14.65 -18.32
CA TRP A 559 -30.38 15.19 -18.14
C TRP A 559 -29.34 14.10 -17.85
N VAL A 560 -29.64 13.16 -16.94
CA VAL A 560 -28.72 12.05 -16.62
C VAL A 560 -28.59 11.11 -17.82
N ALA A 561 -29.67 10.89 -18.58
CA ALA A 561 -29.63 10.14 -19.83
C ALA A 561 -28.74 10.82 -20.90
N ILE A 562 -28.93 12.11 -21.17
CA ILE A 562 -28.10 12.88 -22.13
C ILE A 562 -26.63 12.83 -21.72
N VAL A 563 -26.31 13.04 -20.44
CA VAL A 563 -24.93 13.04 -19.94
C VAL A 563 -24.30 11.64 -20.01
N ALA A 564 -25.04 10.57 -19.71
CA ALA A 564 -24.55 9.21 -19.86
C ALA A 564 -24.28 8.82 -21.33
N ALA A 565 -25.22 9.15 -22.25
CA ALA A 565 -25.07 8.88 -23.68
C ALA A 565 -23.92 9.68 -24.31
N MET A 566 -23.92 11.01 -24.08
CA MET A 566 -22.89 11.92 -24.59
C MET A 566 -21.52 11.61 -23.97
N GLY A 567 -21.47 11.25 -22.69
CA GLY A 567 -20.27 10.80 -22.01
C GLY A 567 -19.65 9.55 -22.64
N ALA A 568 -20.45 8.50 -22.84
CA ALA A 568 -19.99 7.28 -23.50
C ALA A 568 -19.45 7.56 -24.91
N PHE A 569 -20.15 8.39 -25.69
CA PHE A 569 -19.75 8.81 -27.03
C PHE A 569 -18.44 9.62 -27.03
N ILE A 570 -18.33 10.64 -26.18
CA ILE A 570 -17.14 11.50 -26.06
C ILE A 570 -15.92 10.69 -25.63
N VAL A 571 -16.02 9.82 -24.62
CA VAL A 571 -14.86 9.05 -24.15
C VAL A 571 -14.40 8.05 -25.21
N LEU A 572 -15.30 7.39 -25.92
CA LEU A 572 -14.95 6.50 -27.04
C LEU A 572 -14.29 7.29 -28.18
N LEU A 573 -14.86 8.41 -28.62
CA LEU A 573 -14.28 9.25 -29.68
C LEU A 573 -12.92 9.85 -29.29
N ALA A 574 -12.79 10.40 -28.09
CA ALA A 574 -11.55 11.01 -27.62
C ALA A 574 -10.42 9.97 -27.49
N THR A 575 -10.76 8.76 -27.03
CA THR A 575 -9.80 7.66 -26.94
C THR A 575 -9.39 7.17 -28.33
N GLU A 576 -10.32 6.98 -29.27
CA GLU A 576 -9.98 6.55 -30.63
C GLU A 576 -9.25 7.64 -31.43
N SER A 577 -9.60 8.92 -31.21
CA SER A 577 -8.88 10.06 -31.77
C SER A 577 -7.41 10.07 -31.32
N ARG A 578 -7.13 9.87 -30.03
CA ARG A 578 -5.74 9.76 -29.54
C ARG A 578 -5.03 8.51 -30.08
N ARG A 579 -5.71 7.36 -30.20
CA ARG A 579 -5.16 6.14 -30.84
C ARG A 579 -4.80 6.39 -32.30
N TYR A 580 -5.66 7.09 -33.04
CA TYR A 580 -5.43 7.46 -34.43
C TYR A 580 -4.26 8.45 -34.57
N ARG A 581 -4.26 9.56 -33.80
CA ARG A 581 -3.16 10.55 -33.80
C ARG A 581 -1.81 9.87 -33.56
N ILE A 582 -1.69 9.08 -32.49
CA ILE A 582 -0.43 8.43 -32.11
C ILE A 582 0.00 7.37 -33.13
N ASN A 583 -0.91 6.50 -33.60
CA ASN A 583 -0.56 5.48 -34.59
C ASN A 583 -0.21 6.08 -35.98
N HIS A 584 -0.85 7.18 -36.37
CA HIS A 584 -0.52 7.91 -37.60
C HIS A 584 0.83 8.64 -37.47
N ALA A 585 1.11 9.25 -36.31
CA ALA A 585 2.37 9.90 -36.00
C ALA A 585 3.56 8.92 -35.98
N GLU A 586 3.41 7.76 -35.31
CA GLU A 586 4.38 6.65 -35.38
C GLU A 586 4.62 6.18 -36.82
N HIS A 587 3.57 6.12 -37.65
CA HIS A 587 3.71 5.69 -39.04
C HIS A 587 4.40 6.73 -39.92
N ARG A 588 4.14 8.04 -39.72
CA ARG A 588 4.91 9.13 -40.37
C ARG A 588 6.39 9.08 -39.97
N ALA A 589 6.67 8.96 -38.68
CA ALA A 589 8.04 8.84 -38.16
C ALA A 589 8.78 7.62 -38.75
N ALA A 590 8.13 6.46 -38.83
CA ALA A 590 8.69 5.25 -39.42
C ALA A 590 8.92 5.34 -40.95
N LEU A 591 8.30 6.32 -41.62
CA LEU A 591 8.51 6.65 -43.03
C LEU A 591 9.50 7.82 -43.23
N GLY A 592 10.08 8.36 -42.15
CA GLY A 592 11.00 9.50 -42.19
C GLY A 592 10.35 10.87 -42.39
N HIS A 593 9.01 10.96 -42.36
CA HIS A 593 8.29 12.22 -42.54
C HIS A 593 8.22 13.03 -41.23
N GLU A 594 8.21 14.36 -41.34
CA GLU A 594 7.97 15.23 -40.20
C GLU A 594 6.61 14.96 -39.54
N VAL A 595 6.61 15.06 -38.21
CA VAL A 595 5.46 14.85 -37.34
C VAL A 595 5.14 16.17 -36.64
N GLU A 596 3.86 16.49 -36.52
CA GLU A 596 3.40 17.65 -35.76
C GLU A 596 3.42 17.34 -34.26
N ASP A 597 3.84 18.33 -33.45
CA ASP A 597 3.88 18.22 -31.99
C ASP A 597 2.45 18.02 -31.38
N PHE A 598 2.37 17.42 -30.18
CA PHE A 598 1.16 16.75 -29.67
C PHE A 598 0.11 17.60 -28.93
#